data_AF-A0A7Y5G495-F1
#
_entry.id   AF-A0A7Y5G495-F1
#
_cell.length_a   1.000
_cell.length_b   1.000
_cell.length_c   1.000
_cell.angle_alpha   90.00
_cell.angle_beta   90.00
_cell.angle_gamma   90.00
#
_symmetry.space_group_name_H-M   'P 1'
#
loop_
_entity.id
_entity.type
_entity.pdbx_description
1 polymer ?
#
loop_
_entity_poly.entity_id
_entity_poly.type
_entity_poly.pdbx_seq_one_letter_code
_entity_poly.pdbx_strand_id
1 'polypeptide(L)'
;LIKFDNLWRMPFPYVMPLHQAPTDGRDHSGFHFHIEFHPPLRKPNLLKYLAGPEIGGGNFLSDTSPEEKAQELRSRANVHYKKLSKQQQ
;
A
#
# COMPACT_ATOMS: atom_id res chain seq x y z
N LEU A 1 -5.34 -0.63 -7.25
CA LEU A 1 -4.87 -2.01 -6.93
C LEU A 1 -4.17 -2.71 -8.09
N ILE A 2 -4.56 -2.53 -9.35
CA ILE A 2 -3.91 -3.19 -10.51
C ILE A 2 -2.38 -3.07 -10.52
N LYS A 3 -1.84 -1.87 -10.28
CA LYS A 3 -0.38 -1.66 -10.26
C LYS A 3 0.32 -2.38 -9.12
N PHE A 4 -0.35 -2.56 -7.98
CA PHE A 4 0.17 -3.33 -6.84
C PHE A 4 0.26 -4.81 -7.20
N ASP A 5 -0.81 -5.40 -7.74
CA ASP A 5 -0.78 -6.81 -8.20
C ASP A 5 0.24 -7.03 -9.31
N ASN A 6 0.39 -6.05 -10.20
CA ASN A 6 1.36 -6.08 -11.28
C ASN A 6 2.82 -5.93 -10.81
N LEU A 7 3.07 -5.47 -9.57
CA LEU A 7 4.43 -5.29 -9.05
C LEU A 7 5.19 -6.63 -9.05
N TRP A 8 4.53 -7.68 -8.57
CA TRP A 8 5.10 -9.03 -8.47
C TRP A 8 4.25 -10.10 -9.17
N ARG A 9 3.26 -9.68 -9.97
CA ARG A 9 2.33 -10.57 -10.69
C ARG A 9 1.67 -11.60 -9.76
N MET A 10 1.30 -11.15 -8.57
CA MET A 10 0.63 -11.93 -7.54
C MET A 10 -0.46 -11.07 -6.89
N PRO A 11 -1.48 -11.67 -6.24
CA PRO A 11 -2.39 -10.91 -5.40
C PRO A 11 -1.61 -10.18 -4.31
N PHE A 12 -1.81 -8.87 -4.23
CA PHE A 12 -1.07 -8.03 -3.29
C PHE A 12 -1.92 -7.81 -2.02
N PRO A 13 -1.56 -8.42 -0.87
CA PRO A 13 -2.29 -8.21 0.37
C PRO A 13 -2.07 -6.79 0.90
N TYR A 14 -3.07 -6.21 1.56
CA TYR A 14 -2.98 -4.88 2.16
C TYR A 14 -4.00 -4.70 3.28
N VAL A 15 -3.71 -3.75 4.17
CA VAL A 15 -4.71 -3.08 5.02
C VAL A 15 -5.02 -1.72 4.39
N MET A 16 -6.29 -1.34 4.33
CA MET A 16 -6.74 -0.08 3.74
C MET A 16 -7.61 0.68 4.74
N PRO A 17 -7.01 1.47 5.63
CA PRO A 17 -7.77 2.33 6.53
C PRO A 17 -8.37 3.52 5.76
N LEU A 18 -9.54 3.94 6.19
CA LEU A 18 -10.20 5.16 5.73
C LEU A 18 -10.14 6.15 6.87
N HIS A 19 -9.43 7.26 6.65
CA HIS A 19 -9.31 8.33 7.63
C HIS A 19 -10.28 9.43 7.25
N GLN A 20 -11.40 9.49 7.98
CA GLN A 20 -12.42 10.52 7.85
C GLN A 20 -12.44 11.42 9.09
N ALA A 21 -12.97 12.63 8.94
CA ALA A 21 -13.17 13.52 10.06
C ALA A 21 -14.12 12.88 11.10
N PRO A 22 -13.94 13.18 12.39
CA PRO A 22 -14.88 12.73 13.41
C PRO A 22 -16.32 13.15 13.09
N THR A 23 -17.28 12.28 13.40
CA THR A 23 -18.72 12.50 13.14
C THR A 23 -19.45 13.04 14.37
N ASP A 24 -18.77 13.78 15.24
CA ASP A 24 -19.28 14.25 16.54
C ASP A 24 -20.05 15.58 16.46
N GLY A 25 -20.29 16.09 15.25
CA GLY A 25 -21.01 17.34 15.00
C GLY A 25 -20.22 18.62 15.31
N ARG A 26 -18.91 18.50 15.60
CA ARG A 26 -18.02 19.66 15.77
C ARG A 26 -17.39 20.09 14.44
N ASP A 27 -16.80 21.28 14.42
CA ASP A 27 -16.05 21.76 13.26
C ASP A 27 -14.69 21.05 13.16
N HIS A 28 -14.49 20.35 12.05
CA HIS A 28 -13.26 19.67 11.68
C HIS A 28 -12.81 20.08 10.27
N SER A 29 -13.04 21.34 9.87
CA SER A 29 -12.70 21.88 8.55
C SER A 29 -11.22 21.73 8.16
N GLY A 30 -10.32 21.59 9.13
CA GLY A 30 -8.91 21.31 8.90
C GLY A 30 -8.59 19.86 8.50
N PHE A 31 -9.53 18.94 8.58
CA PHE A 31 -9.31 17.53 8.29
C PHE A 31 -9.63 17.21 6.82
N HIS A 32 -8.65 16.61 6.10
CA HIS A 32 -8.85 16.12 4.75
C HIS A 32 -9.00 14.59 4.76
N PHE A 33 -10.15 14.11 4.30
CA PHE A 33 -10.37 12.68 4.06
C PHE A 33 -9.27 12.07 3.18
N HIS A 34 -8.73 10.94 3.59
CA HIS A 34 -7.79 10.18 2.78
C HIS A 34 -7.89 8.69 3.07
N ILE A 35 -7.38 7.90 2.13
CA ILE A 35 -7.27 6.46 2.23
C ILE A 35 -5.81 6.11 2.19
N GLU A 36 -5.36 5.30 3.14
CA GLU A 36 -4.01 4.78 3.14
C GLU A 36 -4.01 3.32 2.68
N PHE A 37 -2.86 2.87 2.18
CA PHE A 37 -2.63 1.47 1.86
C PHE A 37 -1.37 1.04 2.59
N HIS A 38 -1.48 0.00 3.42
CA HIS A 38 -0.36 -0.59 4.16
C HIS A 38 -0.15 -2.03 3.71
N PRO A 39 0.66 -2.26 2.67
CA PRO A 39 1.02 -3.60 2.26
C PRO A 39 1.97 -4.23 3.28
N PRO A 40 1.71 -5.47 3.74
CA PRO A 40 2.53 -6.11 4.76
C PRO A 40 3.76 -6.80 4.15
N LEU A 41 4.09 -6.61 2.87
CA LEU A 41 5.17 -7.35 2.19
C LEU A 41 6.43 -6.48 2.03
N ARG A 42 7.59 -6.98 2.47
CA ARG A 42 8.91 -6.36 2.19
C ARG A 42 9.40 -6.70 0.78
N LYS A 43 9.16 -7.95 0.37
CA LYS A 43 9.57 -8.57 -0.90
C LYS A 43 8.49 -9.57 -1.32
N PRO A 44 8.49 -10.12 -2.55
CA PRO A 44 7.57 -11.18 -2.92
C PRO A 44 7.61 -12.31 -1.88
N ASN A 45 6.45 -12.66 -1.32
CA ASN A 45 6.28 -13.73 -0.32
C ASN A 45 7.03 -13.52 1.02
N LEU A 46 7.49 -12.30 1.34
CA LEU A 46 8.12 -12.00 2.63
C LEU A 46 7.36 -10.92 3.40
N LEU A 47 6.78 -11.30 4.54
CA LEU A 47 6.02 -10.40 5.41
C LEU A 47 6.92 -9.50 6.25
N LYS A 48 6.48 -8.25 6.44
CA LYS A 48 6.98 -7.30 7.43
C LYS A 48 6.18 -7.50 8.72
N TYR A 49 6.85 -8.00 9.75
CA TYR A 49 6.32 -8.00 11.11
C TYR A 49 6.69 -6.69 11.79
N LEU A 50 5.70 -6.02 12.37
CA LEU A 50 5.91 -4.87 13.26
C LEU A 50 6.29 -5.44 14.63
N ALA A 51 7.47 -5.10 15.14
CA ALA A 51 8.04 -5.74 16.33
C ALA A 51 8.55 -4.69 17.33
N GLY A 52 9.71 -4.91 17.95
CA GLY A 52 10.25 -4.05 19.01
C GLY A 52 10.29 -2.55 18.64
N PRO A 53 10.85 -2.15 17.48
CA PRO A 53 10.91 -0.74 17.09
C PRO A 53 9.53 -0.09 16.96
N GLU A 54 8.59 -0.77 16.31
CA GLU A 54 7.26 -0.24 16.04
C GLU A 54 6.33 -0.31 17.26
N ILE A 55 6.22 -1.48 17.89
CA ILE A 55 5.29 -1.72 19.00
C ILE A 55 5.82 -1.12 20.31
N GLY A 56 7.10 -1.36 20.62
CA GLY A 56 7.70 -0.90 21.87
C GLY A 56 8.25 0.52 21.79
N GLY A 57 8.78 0.90 20.62
CA GLY A 57 9.41 2.19 20.41
C GLY A 57 8.55 3.23 19.70
N GLY A 58 7.43 2.87 19.08
CA GLY A 58 6.64 3.78 18.25
C GLY A 58 7.35 4.28 16.98
N ASN A 59 8.46 3.65 16.60
CA ASN A 59 9.31 4.06 15.48
C ASN A 59 9.11 3.13 14.29
N PHE A 60 8.84 3.68 13.12
CA PHE A 60 8.69 2.91 11.88
C PHE A 60 9.97 2.93 11.05
N LEU A 61 10.48 1.74 10.74
CA LEU A 61 11.68 1.58 9.91
C LEU A 61 11.31 1.08 8.52
N SER A 62 11.91 1.66 7.48
CA SER A 62 11.75 1.24 6.09
C SER A 62 13.12 1.07 5.46
N ASP A 63 13.36 -0.09 4.85
CA ASP A 63 14.62 -0.38 4.13
C ASP A 63 14.62 0.22 2.70
N THR A 64 13.57 0.97 2.34
CA THR A 64 13.32 1.44 0.98
C THR A 64 12.97 2.93 0.95
N SER A 65 13.44 3.62 -0.08
CA SER A 65 13.08 5.02 -0.33
C SER A 65 11.64 5.13 -0.86
N PRO A 66 10.81 6.04 -0.30
CA PRO A 66 9.49 6.34 -0.84
C PRO A 66 9.53 6.77 -2.32
N GLU A 67 10.53 7.55 -2.72
CA GLU A 67 10.71 8.08 -4.06
C GLU A 67 10.92 6.94 -5.07
N GLU A 68 11.85 6.03 -4.76
CA GLU A 68 12.14 4.86 -5.58
C GLU A 68 10.91 3.95 -5.71
N LYS A 69 10.21 3.69 -4.60
CA LYS A 69 9.02 2.82 -4.61
C LYS A 69 7.85 3.44 -5.36
N ALA A 70 7.68 4.76 -5.25
CA ALA A 70 6.66 5.46 -6.02
C ALA A 70 6.97 5.42 -7.52
N GLN A 71 8.24 5.55 -7.92
CA GLN A 71 8.65 5.40 -9.32
C GLN A 71 8.44 3.96 -9.83
N GLU A 72 8.84 2.97 -9.04
CA GLU A 72 8.63 1.55 -9.35
C GLU A 72 7.15 1.25 -9.59
N LEU A 73 6.27 1.70 -8.69
CA LEU A 73 4.83 1.53 -8.83
C LEU A 73 4.28 2.26 -10.05
N ARG A 74 4.68 3.52 -10.30
CA ARG A 74 4.25 4.29 -11.48
C ARG A 74 4.63 3.59 -12.79
N SER A 75 5.79 2.94 -12.86
CA SER A 75 6.26 2.22 -14.05
C SER A 75 5.44 0.98 -14.40
N ARG A 76 4.57 0.48 -13.51
CA ARG A 76 3.72 -0.68 -13.78
C ARG A 76 2.56 -0.33 -14.71
N ALA A 77 2.16 -1.30 -15.54
CA ALA A 77 1.04 -1.18 -16.46
C ALA A 77 -0.29 -0.96 -15.74
N ASN A 78 -1.21 -0.22 -16.39
CA ASN A 78 -2.58 -0.02 -15.91
C ASN A 78 -3.52 -1.20 -16.20
N VAL A 79 -3.06 -2.20 -16.96
CA VAL A 79 -3.80 -3.43 -17.25
C VAL A 79 -3.31 -4.55 -16.34
N HIS A 80 -4.22 -5.23 -15.66
CA HIS A 80 -3.90 -6.31 -14.73
C HIS A 80 -3.25 -7.51 -15.45
N TYR A 81 -2.19 -8.07 -14.89
CA TYR A 81 -1.35 -9.10 -15.53
C TYR A 81 -2.13 -10.35 -15.97
N LYS A 82 -3.18 -10.75 -15.23
CA LYS A 82 -4.08 -11.86 -15.61
C LYS A 82 -4.94 -11.59 -16.86
N LYS A 83 -5.14 -10.33 -17.26
CA LYS A 83 -5.88 -9.98 -18.49
C LYS A 83 -5.00 -10.11 -19.72
N LEU A 84 -3.71 -9.79 -19.61
CA LEU A 84 -2.72 -9.93 -20.69
C LEU A 84 -2.47 -11.40 -21.06
N SER A 85 -2.45 -12.30 -20.08
CA SER A 85 -2.27 -13.74 -20.34
C SER A 85 -3.46 -14.41 -21.03
N LYS A 86 -4.65 -13.79 -20.96
CA LYS A 86 -5.89 -14.33 -21.58
C LYS A 86 -6.09 -13.90 -23.04
N GLN A 87 -5.30 -12.95 -23.54
CA GLN A 87 -5.38 -12.49 -24.94
C GLN A 87 -4.40 -13.22 -25.87
N GLN A 88 -3.57 -14.12 -25.32
CA GLN A 88 -2.60 -14.93 -26.06
C GLN A 88 -3.02 -16.41 -26.15
N GLN A 89 -4.24 -16.74 -25.71
CA GLN A 89 -4.92 -18.02 -25.90
C GLN A 89 -6.17 -17.78 -26.72
#